data_AF-A0A660PB56-F1
#
_entry.id   AF-A0A660PB56-F1
#
_cell.length_a   1.000
_cell.length_b   1.000
_cell.length_c   1.000
_cell.angle_alpha   90.00
_cell.angle_beta   90.00
_cell.angle_gamma   90.00
#
_symmetry.space_group_name_H-M   'P 1'
#
loop_
_entity.id
_entity.type
_entity.pdbx_description
1 polymer ?
#
loop_
_entity_poly.entity_id
_entity_poly.type
_entity_poly.pdbx_seq_one_letter_code
_entity_poly.pdbx_strand_id
1 'polypeptide(L)'
;MKKQPLNFPGIKFRSNSLYMEFLNQKRTDPRVRSLALELALYVKLLGSELEVTQIGRTKRSQVRIYGYDRKSGHRERPSRAIDFSGRNISREIINKLVEHFKFYLDLGYYYSLIYHDVGAGYHFHLQVPHAKYNKILWDINSGG
;
A
#
# COMPACT_ATOMS: atom_id res chain seq x y z
N MET A 1 28.59 -2.62 4.78
CA MET A 1 28.16 -2.39 3.38
C MET A 1 26.70 -1.94 3.37
N LYS A 2 26.39 -0.74 2.87
CA LYS A 2 25.00 -0.35 2.56
C LYS A 2 24.60 -1.15 1.31
N LYS A 3 23.87 -2.25 1.47
CA LYS A 3 23.27 -2.94 0.32
C LYS A 3 22.33 -1.93 -0.36
N GLN A 4 22.60 -1.60 -1.61
CA GLN A 4 21.61 -0.85 -2.40
C GLN A 4 20.31 -1.67 -2.38
N PRO A 5 19.15 -1.03 -2.15
CA PRO A 5 17.88 -1.73 -2.25
C PRO A 5 17.77 -2.34 -3.65
N LEU A 6 17.27 -3.58 -3.73
CA LEU A 6 16.89 -4.17 -5.00
C LEU A 6 15.83 -3.25 -5.61
N ASN A 7 16.14 -2.69 -6.77
CA ASN A 7 15.18 -1.87 -7.52
C ASN A 7 14.17 -2.80 -8.17
N PHE A 8 12.94 -2.76 -7.67
CA PHE A 8 11.80 -3.35 -8.36
C PHE A 8 11.34 -2.37 -9.45
N PRO A 9 11.15 -2.82 -10.70
CA PRO A 9 10.68 -1.96 -11.78
C PRO A 9 9.36 -1.27 -11.42
N GLY A 10 9.30 0.05 -11.60
CA GLY A 10 8.05 0.81 -11.45
C GLY A 10 7.58 1.09 -10.03
N ILE A 11 8.36 0.73 -9.01
CA ILE A 11 8.04 1.04 -7.61
C ILE A 11 9.24 1.66 -6.91
N LYS A 12 8.97 2.72 -6.17
CA LYS A 12 9.94 3.41 -5.33
C LYS A 12 9.40 3.52 -3.91
N PHE A 13 10.30 3.58 -2.93
CA PHE A 13 9.93 3.66 -1.53
C PHE A 13 10.35 5.02 -0.97
N ARG A 14 9.44 5.71 -0.29
CA ARG A 14 9.74 7.00 0.35
C ARG A 14 10.88 6.91 1.37
N SER A 15 11.09 5.74 1.96
CA SER A 15 12.18 5.51 2.92
C SER A 15 12.70 4.07 2.86
N ASN A 16 13.95 3.87 3.33
CA ASN A 16 14.51 2.53 3.50
C ASN A 16 13.73 1.68 4.51
N SER A 17 13.14 2.30 5.53
CA SER A 17 12.29 1.58 6.50
C SER A 17 11.03 0.99 5.85
N LEU A 18 10.41 1.71 4.91
CA LEU A 18 9.27 1.20 4.14
C LEU A 18 9.68 0.06 3.20
N TYR A 19 10.83 0.17 2.54
CA TYR A 19 11.38 -0.92 1.73
C TYR A 19 11.59 -2.20 2.56
N MET A 20 12.22 -2.08 3.73
CA MET A 20 12.43 -3.22 4.63
C MET A 20 11.12 -3.79 5.19
N GLU A 21 10.12 -2.93 5.47
CA GLU A 21 8.78 -3.36 5.85
C GLU A 21 8.08 -4.12 4.70
N PHE A 22 8.17 -3.60 3.48
CA PHE A 22 7.59 -4.21 2.28
C PHE A 22 8.14 -5.62 2.04
N LEU A 23 9.44 -5.84 2.19
CA LEU A 23 10.04 -7.17 2.02
C LEU A 23 9.65 -8.18 3.10
N ASN A 24 9.23 -7.73 4.27
CA ASN A 24 8.99 -8.60 5.41
C ASN A 24 7.55 -9.15 5.39
N GLN A 25 7.40 -10.44 5.10
CA GLN A 25 6.10 -11.14 5.05
C GLN A 25 5.32 -11.15 6.38
N LYS A 26 6.00 -10.96 7.51
CA LYS A 26 5.32 -10.79 8.81
C LYS A 26 4.76 -9.37 8.98
N ARG A 27 5.24 -8.40 8.20
CA ARG A 27 4.81 -7.00 8.24
C ARG A 27 3.84 -6.63 7.15
N THR A 28 4.02 -7.16 5.95
CA THR A 28 3.25 -6.82 4.75
C THR A 28 2.70 -8.09 4.14
N ASP A 29 1.39 -8.12 3.89
CA ASP A 29 0.71 -9.30 3.39
C ASP A 29 1.26 -9.66 2.00
N PRO A 30 1.65 -10.92 1.75
CA PRO A 30 2.19 -11.30 0.46
C PRO A 30 1.23 -11.00 -0.70
N ARG A 31 -0.08 -11.07 -0.49
CA ARG A 31 -1.08 -10.79 -1.52
C ARG A 31 -1.07 -9.32 -1.94
N VAL A 32 -1.03 -8.40 -0.97
CA VAL A 32 -0.97 -6.96 -1.29
C VAL A 32 0.36 -6.58 -1.93
N ARG A 33 1.47 -7.25 -1.56
CA ARG A 33 2.76 -7.07 -2.23
C ARG A 33 2.72 -7.52 -3.68
N SER A 34 2.16 -8.69 -3.96
CA SER A 34 2.06 -9.19 -5.34
C SER A 34 1.27 -8.24 -6.23
N LEU A 35 0.12 -7.75 -5.74
CA LEU A 35 -0.65 -6.74 -6.47
C LEU A 35 0.10 -5.42 -6.63
N ALA A 36 0.79 -4.96 -5.59
CA ALA A 36 1.60 -3.74 -5.67
C ALA A 36 2.71 -3.84 -6.72
N LEU A 37 3.38 -5.00 -6.83
CA LEU A 37 4.43 -5.24 -7.82
C LEU A 37 3.88 -5.37 -9.24
N GLU A 38 2.71 -5.97 -9.41
CA GLU A 38 2.03 -6.04 -10.69
C GLU A 38 1.67 -4.62 -11.17
N LEU A 39 1.00 -3.84 -10.32
CA LEU A 39 0.61 -2.46 -10.65
C LEU A 39 1.83 -1.57 -10.93
N ALA A 40 2.92 -1.79 -10.18
CA ALA A 40 4.20 -1.12 -10.40
C ALA A 40 4.77 -1.41 -11.78
N LEU A 41 4.80 -2.69 -12.17
CA LEU A 41 5.26 -3.08 -13.50
C LEU A 41 4.40 -2.43 -14.58
N TYR A 42 3.08 -2.45 -14.42
CA TYR A 42 2.16 -1.82 -15.37
C TYR A 42 2.41 -0.31 -15.52
N VAL A 43 2.54 0.45 -14.42
CA VAL A 43 2.86 1.89 -14.55
C VAL A 43 4.23 2.14 -15.14
N LYS A 44 5.19 1.22 -14.97
CA LYS A 44 6.53 1.36 -15.57
C LYS A 44 6.46 1.29 -17.09
N LEU A 45 5.62 0.40 -17.63
CA LEU A 45 5.36 0.32 -19.06
C LEU A 45 4.73 1.61 -19.60
N LEU A 46 4.01 2.35 -18.76
CA LEU A 46 3.45 3.66 -19.05
C LEU A 46 4.43 4.82 -18.76
N GLY A 47 5.69 4.53 -18.45
CA GLY A 47 6.73 5.54 -18.21
C GLY A 47 6.65 6.23 -16.84
N SER A 48 5.96 5.64 -15.86
CA SER A 48 5.80 6.20 -14.51
C SER A 48 6.19 5.20 -13.41
N GLU A 49 6.10 5.63 -12.15
CA GLU A 49 6.48 4.84 -10.97
C GLU A 49 5.53 5.09 -9.80
N LEU A 50 5.18 4.02 -9.08
CA LEU A 50 4.41 4.08 -7.84
C LEU A 50 5.34 4.35 -6.66
N GLU A 51 5.11 5.44 -5.93
CA GLU A 51 5.82 5.72 -4.67
C GLU A 51 5.06 5.12 -3.49
N VAL A 52 5.59 4.10 -2.83
CA VAL A 52 5.05 3.61 -1.56
C VAL A 52 5.28 4.64 -0.46
N THR A 53 4.18 5.06 0.16
CA THR A 53 4.17 6.08 1.21
C THR A 53 3.75 5.55 2.58
N GLN A 54 2.96 4.48 2.61
CA GLN A 54 2.49 3.85 3.85
C GLN A 54 2.21 2.35 3.65
N ILE A 55 2.53 1.53 4.66
CA ILE A 55 2.15 0.10 4.71
C ILE A 55 1.47 -0.21 6.05
N GLY A 56 2.22 -0.27 7.15
CA GLY A 56 1.66 -0.44 8.49
C GLY A 56 1.36 0.90 9.12
N ARG A 57 0.28 1.03 9.88
CA ARG A 57 -0.07 2.28 10.58
C ARG A 57 -0.27 2.00 12.07
N THR A 58 0.13 2.94 12.93
CA THR A 58 -0.11 2.85 14.37
C THR A 58 -1.49 3.41 14.73
N LYS A 59 -1.98 3.07 15.92
CA LYS A 59 -3.22 3.66 16.49
C LYS A 59 -3.18 5.18 16.54
N ARG A 60 -2.09 5.72 17.09
CA ARG A 60 -1.87 7.16 17.16
C ARG A 60 -1.91 7.82 15.77
N SER A 61 -1.27 7.22 14.77
CA SER A 61 -1.27 7.78 13.41
C SER A 61 -2.65 7.70 12.76
N GLN A 62 -3.40 6.61 12.99
CA GLN A 62 -4.76 6.44 12.49
C GLN A 62 -5.72 7.48 13.07
N VAL A 63 -5.72 7.66 14.39
CA VAL A 63 -6.53 8.67 15.08
C VAL A 63 -6.17 10.07 14.61
N ARG A 64 -4.87 10.38 14.42
CA ARG A 64 -4.44 11.68 13.90
C ARG A 64 -5.02 12.00 12.52
N ILE A 65 -5.17 11.01 11.64
CA ILE A 65 -5.69 11.20 10.27
C ILE A 65 -7.22 11.33 10.28
N TYR A 66 -7.92 10.49 11.03
CA TYR A 66 -9.38 10.38 10.95
C TYR A 66 -10.14 11.03 12.10
N GLY A 67 -9.44 11.53 13.13
CA GLY A 67 -10.03 12.00 14.39
C GLY A 67 -10.46 10.88 15.36
N TYR A 68 -10.50 9.62 14.90
CA TYR A 68 -10.87 8.45 15.70
C TYR A 68 -10.18 7.17 15.19
N ASP A 69 -10.24 6.09 15.97
CA ASP A 69 -9.60 4.81 15.60
C ASP A 69 -10.45 4.02 14.59
N ARG A 70 -10.41 4.44 13.32
CA ARG A 70 -11.11 3.75 12.22
C ARG A 70 -10.44 2.41 11.89
N LYS A 71 -11.25 1.35 11.73
CA LYS A 71 -10.81 0.06 11.14
C LYS A 71 -10.08 0.27 9.81
N SER A 72 -8.91 -0.33 9.65
CA SER A 72 -8.11 -0.20 8.42
C SER A 72 -7.21 -1.41 8.20
N GLY A 73 -7.02 -1.81 6.94
CA GLY A 73 -6.05 -2.86 6.59
C GLY A 73 -4.61 -2.52 6.96
N HIS A 74 -4.27 -1.24 7.10
CA HIS A 74 -2.95 -0.79 7.60
C HIS A 74 -2.74 -1.13 9.08
N ARG A 75 -3.83 -1.40 9.83
CA ARG A 75 -3.83 -1.75 11.25
C ARG A 75 -3.79 -3.25 11.50
N GLU A 76 -3.49 -4.04 10.48
CA GLU A 76 -3.38 -5.49 10.59
C GLU A 76 -1.93 -5.96 10.48
N ARG A 77 -1.67 -7.17 10.97
CA ARG A 77 -0.35 -7.83 10.89
C ARG A 77 -0.49 -9.26 10.37
N PRO A 78 0.10 -9.58 9.20
CA PRO A 78 0.72 -8.64 8.27
C PRO A 78 -0.29 -7.62 7.71
N SER A 79 0.17 -6.41 7.38
CA SER A 79 -0.66 -5.32 6.85
C SER A 79 -1.20 -5.72 5.48
N ARG A 80 -2.51 -5.56 5.30
CA ARG A 80 -3.19 -5.91 4.06
C ARG A 80 -3.51 -4.71 3.18
N ALA A 81 -2.93 -3.55 3.49
CA ALA A 81 -3.08 -2.32 2.72
C ALA A 81 -1.76 -1.60 2.47
N ILE A 82 -1.65 -0.93 1.33
CA ILE A 82 -0.50 -0.12 0.90
C ILE A 82 -1.02 1.18 0.26
N ASP A 83 -0.43 2.31 0.65
CA ASP A 83 -0.71 3.60 0.04
C ASP A 83 0.41 4.04 -0.91
N PHE A 84 0.04 4.50 -2.10
CA PHE A 84 0.97 5.08 -3.07
C PHE A 84 0.72 6.57 -3.30
N SER A 85 1.77 7.37 -3.43
CA SER A 85 1.64 8.80 -3.75
C SER A 85 0.95 9.01 -5.09
N GLY A 86 -0.04 9.91 -5.13
CA GLY A 86 -0.68 10.34 -6.38
C GLY A 86 -0.03 11.55 -7.05
N ARG A 87 0.95 12.21 -6.40
CA ARG A 87 1.42 13.54 -6.81
C ARG A 87 2.11 13.61 -8.18
N ASN A 88 2.77 12.52 -8.59
CA ASN A 88 3.61 12.49 -9.79
C ASN A 88 3.06 11.54 -10.88
N ILE A 89 1.77 11.22 -10.81
CA ILE A 89 1.12 10.32 -11.75
C ILE A 89 0.07 11.13 -12.51
N SER A 90 0.18 11.14 -13.84
CA SER A 90 -0.78 11.87 -14.68
C SER A 90 -2.17 11.26 -14.56
N ARG A 91 -3.21 12.08 -14.80
CA ARG A 91 -4.60 11.62 -14.78
C ARG A 91 -4.88 10.48 -15.76
N GLU A 92 -4.21 10.48 -16.91
CA GLU A 92 -4.29 9.40 -17.89
C GLU A 92 -3.77 8.07 -17.31
N ILE A 93 -2.61 8.08 -16.66
CA ILE A 93 -2.04 6.88 -16.04
C ILE A 93 -2.89 6.43 -14.85
N ILE A 94 -3.44 7.37 -14.07
CA ILE A 94 -4.38 7.05 -12.98
C ILE A 94 -5.57 6.25 -13.52
N ASN A 95 -6.20 6.74 -14.60
CA ASN A 95 -7.35 6.08 -15.22
C ASN A 95 -6.98 4.67 -15.72
N LYS A 96 -5.89 4.54 -16.47
CA LYS A 96 -5.40 3.25 -16.98
C LYS A 96 -5.09 2.26 -15.85
N LEU A 97 -4.49 2.73 -14.76
CA LEU A 97 -4.14 1.89 -13.62
C LEU A 97 -5.39 1.37 -12.88
N VAL A 98 -6.37 2.24 -12.65
CA VAL A 98 -7.65 1.86 -12.03
C VAL A 98 -8.42 0.89 -12.91
N GLU A 99 -8.42 1.12 -14.22
CA GLU A 99 -9.02 0.24 -15.21
C GLU A 99 -8.33 -1.13 -15.22
N HIS A 100 -7.00 -1.16 -15.31
CA HIS A 100 -6.21 -2.38 -15.27
C HIS A 100 -6.47 -3.20 -14.01
N PHE A 101 -6.52 -2.56 -12.84
CA PHE A 101 -6.89 -3.22 -11.59
C PHE A 101 -8.28 -3.84 -11.68
N LYS A 102 -9.29 -3.08 -12.13
CA LYS A 102 -10.68 -3.56 -12.22
C LYS A 102 -10.85 -4.75 -13.16
N PHE A 103 -10.13 -4.76 -14.28
CA PHE A 103 -10.27 -5.83 -15.26
C PHE A 103 -9.49 -7.09 -14.91
N TYR A 104 -8.28 -6.97 -14.34
CA TYR A 104 -7.37 -8.10 -14.21
C TYR A 104 -7.08 -8.53 -12.77
N LEU A 105 -7.28 -7.65 -11.79
CA LEU A 105 -6.80 -7.85 -10.43
C LEU A 105 -7.89 -7.75 -9.36
N ASP A 106 -9.09 -7.31 -9.73
CA ASP A 106 -10.25 -7.37 -8.85
C ASP A 106 -10.74 -8.82 -8.74
N LEU A 107 -9.99 -9.62 -7.98
CA LEU A 107 -10.17 -11.07 -7.83
C LEU A 107 -11.29 -11.45 -6.86
N GLY A 108 -12.16 -10.51 -6.48
CA GLY A 108 -13.35 -10.76 -5.68
C GLY A 108 -13.60 -9.71 -4.60
N TYR A 109 -14.66 -9.94 -3.82
CA TYR A 109 -15.10 -9.01 -2.78
C TYR A 109 -13.94 -8.57 -1.87
N TYR A 110 -13.89 -7.26 -1.62
CA TYR A 110 -12.94 -6.57 -0.72
C TYR A 110 -11.50 -6.43 -1.21
N TYR A 111 -11.15 -6.88 -2.42
CA TYR A 111 -10.01 -6.34 -3.16
C TYR A 111 -10.38 -4.92 -3.62
N SER A 112 -9.49 -3.95 -3.44
CA SER A 112 -9.78 -2.58 -3.85
C SER A 112 -8.52 -1.79 -4.15
N LEU A 113 -8.58 -0.99 -5.22
CA LEU A 113 -7.66 0.10 -5.50
C LEU A 113 -8.48 1.38 -5.63
N ILE A 114 -8.29 2.32 -4.71
CA ILE A 114 -9.06 3.58 -4.65
C ILE A 114 -8.10 4.75 -4.77
N TYR A 115 -8.35 5.66 -5.71
CA TYR A 115 -7.64 6.94 -5.78
C TYR A 115 -8.46 8.02 -5.07
N HIS A 116 -7.94 8.59 -3.98
CA HIS A 116 -8.68 9.55 -3.16
C HIS A 116 -7.77 10.46 -2.34
N ASP A 117 -8.36 11.51 -1.76
CA ASP A 117 -7.76 12.35 -0.72
C ASP A 117 -8.65 12.32 0.52
N VAL A 118 -8.07 11.95 1.67
CA VAL A 118 -8.75 11.93 2.98
C VAL A 118 -8.15 12.95 3.95
N GLY A 119 -7.52 14.00 3.43
CA GLY A 119 -6.81 15.02 4.22
C GLY A 119 -5.32 14.76 4.39
N ALA A 120 -4.77 13.75 3.69
CA ALA A 120 -3.34 13.42 3.66
C ALA A 120 -2.71 13.68 2.27
N GLY A 121 -3.49 14.25 1.34
CA GLY A 121 -3.15 14.42 -0.07
C GLY A 121 -3.62 13.25 -0.94
N TYR A 122 -3.74 13.51 -2.24
CA TYR A 122 -4.10 12.49 -3.22
C TYR A 122 -3.14 11.31 -3.23
N HIS A 123 -3.71 10.12 -3.08
CA HIS A 123 -2.99 8.85 -3.07
C HIS A 123 -3.87 7.71 -3.60
N PHE A 124 -3.22 6.62 -3.96
CA PHE A 124 -3.88 5.35 -4.18
C PHE A 124 -3.86 4.53 -2.90
N HIS A 125 -5.00 3.98 -2.51
CA HIS A 125 -5.13 3.01 -1.44
C HIS A 125 -5.42 1.63 -2.05
N LEU A 126 -4.43 0.73 -1.97
CA LEU A 126 -4.57 -0.66 -2.38
C LEU A 126 -4.81 -1.53 -1.15
N GLN A 127 -5.80 -2.40 -1.21
CA GLN A 127 -6.15 -3.30 -0.11
C GLN A 127 -6.60 -4.67 -0.61
N VAL A 128 -6.22 -5.72 0.13
CA VAL A 128 -6.72 -7.08 -0.07
C VAL A 128 -7.67 -7.51 1.06
N PRO A 129 -8.50 -8.54 0.89
CA PRO A 129 -9.41 -9.03 1.92
C PRO A 129 -8.67 -9.56 3.15
N HIS A 130 -9.32 -9.46 4.31
CA HIS A 130 -8.82 -10.09 5.53
C HIS A 130 -8.73 -11.61 5.34
N ALA A 131 -7.60 -12.20 5.72
CA ALA A 131 -7.41 -13.64 5.80
C ALA A 131 -7.24 -14.07 7.26
N LYS A 132 -7.47 -15.36 7.54
CA LYS A 132 -7.41 -15.95 8.89
C LYS A 132 -6.10 -15.68 9.64
N TYR A 133 -5.01 -15.45 8.91
CA TYR A 133 -3.69 -15.19 9.50
C TYR A 133 -3.42 -13.70 9.78
N ASN A 134 -4.22 -12.78 9.25
CA ASN A 134 -4.09 -11.36 9.58
C ASN A 134 -4.61 -11.15 11.01
N LYS A 135 -3.81 -10.52 11.86
CA LYS A 135 -4.20 -10.14 13.22
C LYS A 135 -4.45 -8.64 13.26
N ILE A 136 -5.61 -8.22 13.75
CA ILE A 136 -5.87 -6.79 13.93
C ILE A 136 -5.09 -6.30 15.15
N LEU A 137 -4.30 -5.25 14.95
CA LEU A 137 -3.50 -4.60 15.99
C LEU A 137 -4.41 -3.65 16.78
N TRP A 138 -5.36 -4.22 17.53
CA TRP A 138 -6.26 -3.43 18.35
C TRP A 138 -5.52 -2.72 19.49
N ASP A 139 -4.53 -3.38 20.11
CA ASP A 139 -3.85 -2.84 21.30
C ASP A 139 -2.38 -3.29 21.47
N ILE A 140 -1.61 -3.47 20.38
CA ILE A 140 -0.16 -3.67 20.57
C ILE A 140 0.47 -2.31 20.85
N ASN A 141 0.69 -2.03 22.14
CA ASN A 141 1.60 -1.00 22.62
C ASN A 141 2.86 -1.02 21.75
N SER A 142 3.14 0.11 21.12
CA SER A 142 4.36 0.34 20.34
C SER A 142 5.58 0.33 21.28
N GLY A 143 6.01 -0.88 21.66
CA GLY A 143 7.24 -1.16 22.38
C GLY A 143 7.95 -2.31 21.66
N GLY A 144 8.97 -1.96 20.87
CA GLY A 144 9.79 -2.86 20.09
C GLY A 144 10.75 -2.06 19.23
#